data_AF-A0A1G5AZZ1-F1
#
_entry.id   AF-A0A1G5AZZ1-F1
#
_cell.length_a   1.000
_cell.length_b   1.000
_cell.length_c   1.000
_cell.angle_alpha   90.00
_cell.angle_beta   90.00
_cell.angle_gamma   90.00
#
_symmetry.space_group_name_H-M   'P 1'
#
loop_
_entity.id
_entity.type
_entity.pdbx_description
1 polymer ?
#
loop_
_entity_poly.entity_id
_entity_poly.type
_entity_poly.pdbx_seq_one_letter_code
_entity_poly.pdbx_strand_id
1 'polypeptide(L)' 'MKKASEYRKHAEECRVLARQVPEGPQRDQLLEMARTWDALAADRKALIQKHPELALPDEADEA' A
#
# COMPACT_ATOMS: atom_id res chain seq x y z
N MET A 1 -4.55 4.11 12.65
CA MET A 1 -4.62 3.94 11.18
C MET A 1 -3.20 3.73 10.66
N LYS A 2 -2.98 2.91 9.63
CA LYS A 2 -1.64 2.65 9.04
C LYS A 2 -1.24 3.76 8.06
N LYS A 3 0.07 3.93 7.82
CA LYS A 3 0.63 4.96 6.93
C LYS A 3 0.46 4.58 5.45
N ALA A 4 0.44 5.57 4.55
CA ALA A 4 0.49 5.31 3.10
C ALA A 4 1.78 4.55 2.69
N SER A 5 2.90 4.83 3.36
CA SER A 5 4.18 4.14 3.16
C SER A 5 4.13 2.67 3.61
N GLU A 6 3.42 2.37 4.71
CA GLU A 6 3.22 0.99 5.16
C GLU A 6 2.36 0.18 4.18
N TYR A 7 1.31 0.79 3.64
CA TYR A 7 0.50 0.15 2.60
C TYR A 7 1.34 -0.17 1.36
N ARG A 8 2.20 0.75 0.89
CA ARG A 8 3.14 0.45 -0.21
C ARG A 8 4.11 -0.66 0.14
N LYS A 9 4.65 -0.68 1.35
CA LYS A 9 5.56 -1.74 1.81
C LYS A 9 4.88 -3.11 1.75
N HIS A 10 3.64 -3.21 2.23
CA HIS A 10 2.86 -4.45 2.12
C HIS A 10 2.53 -4.82 0.67
N ALA A 11 2.25 -3.85 -0.20
CA ALA A 11 2.06 -4.12 -1.62
C ALA A 11 3.32 -4.74 -2.24
N GLU A 12 4.49 -4.21 -1.88
CA GLU A 12 5.78 -4.72 -2.35
C GLU A 12 6.10 -6.11 -1.79
N GLU A 13 5.85 -6.35 -0.51
CA GLU A 13 5.98 -7.68 0.11
C GLU A 13 5.08 -8.70 -0.60
N CYS A 14 3.84 -8.35 -0.91
CA CYS A 14 2.91 -9.21 -1.66
C CYS A 14 3.44 -9.52 -3.08
N ARG A 15 4.05 -8.54 -3.76
CA ARG A 15 4.67 -8.76 -5.08
C ARG A 15 5.91 -9.63 -5.01
N VAL A 16 6.74 -9.45 -3.99
CA VAL A 16 7.94 -10.26 -3.77
C VAL A 16 7.55 -11.72 -3.50
N LEU A 17 6.53 -11.93 -2.65
CA LEU A 17 5.96 -13.26 -2.42
C LEU A 17 5.36 -13.85 -3.71
N ALA A 18 4.59 -13.07 -4.46
CA ALA A 18 4.01 -13.52 -5.73
C ALA A 18 5.07 -13.96 -6.76
N ARG A 19 6.27 -13.36 -6.75
CA ARG A 19 7.38 -13.78 -7.62
C ARG A 19 7.99 -15.12 -7.21
N GLN A 20 7.88 -15.49 -5.93
CA GLN A 20 8.40 -16.76 -5.40
C GLN A 20 7.36 -17.89 -5.51
N VAL A 21 6.08 -17.55 -5.65
CA VAL A 21 5.00 -18.53 -5.82
C VAL A 21 4.87 -18.92 -7.30
N PRO A 22 4.76 -20.22 -7.62
CA PRO A 22 4.49 -20.69 -8.98
C PRO A 22 3.21 -20.06 -9.56
N GLU A 23 3.12 -20.02 -10.89
CA GLU A 23 1.92 -19.49 -11.55
C GLU A 23 0.68 -20.28 -11.12
N GLY A 24 -0.35 -19.56 -10.67
CA GLY A 24 -1.59 -20.16 -10.20
C GLY A 24 -2.43 -19.20 -9.37
N PRO A 25 -3.60 -19.67 -8.89
CA PRO A 25 -4.57 -18.83 -8.18
C PRO A 25 -3.98 -18.10 -6.97
N GLN A 26 -3.01 -18.74 -6.30
CA GLN A 26 -2.36 -18.17 -5.12
C GLN A 26 -1.44 -17.00 -5.46
N ARG A 27 -0.73 -17.05 -6.60
CA ARG A 27 0.05 -15.92 -7.12
C ARG A 27 -0.87 -14.76 -7.49
N ASP A 28 -1.97 -15.06 -8.18
CA ASP A 28 -2.91 -14.03 -8.62
C ASP A 28 -3.57 -13.33 -7.42
N GLN A 29 -3.89 -14.09 -6.37
CA GLN A 29 -4.43 -13.54 -5.12
C GLN A 29 -3.43 -12.63 -4.40
N LEU A 30 -2.13 -12.97 -4.38
CA LEU A 30 -1.07 -12.10 -3.86
C LEU A 30 -0.91 -10.81 -4.68
N LEU A 31 -1.01 -10.91 -6.01
CA LEU A 31 -0.96 -9.75 -6.91
C LEU A 31 -2.18 -8.85 -6.73
N GLU A 32 -3.37 -9.42 -6.51
CA GLU A 32 -4.60 -8.69 -6.24
C GLU A 32 -4.55 -7.97 -4.87
N MET A 33 -4.02 -8.66 -3.85
CA MET A 33 -3.73 -8.03 -2.55
C MET A 33 -2.76 -6.87 -2.71
N ALA A 34 -1.68 -7.04 -3.47
CA ALA A 34 -0.72 -5.97 -3.73
C ALA A 34 -1.40 -4.74 -4.36
N ARG A 35 -2.27 -4.95 -5.36
CA ARG A 35 -3.05 -3.87 -5.99
C ARG A 35 -3.98 -3.17 -5.01
N THR A 36 -4.63 -3.92 -4.13
CA THR A 36 -5.51 -3.35 -3.09
C THR A 36 -4.72 -2.46 -2.14
N TRP A 37 -3.54 -2.91 -1.72
CA TRP A 37 -2.66 -2.11 -0.85
C TRP A 37 -2.15 -0.84 -1.54
N ASP A 38 -1.80 -0.90 -2.83
CA ASP A 38 -1.44 0.29 -3.59
C ASP A 38 -2.60 1.29 -3.70
N ALA A 39 -3.83 0.80 -3.93
CA ALA A 39 -5.01 1.64 -3.98
C ALA A 39 -5.25 2.34 -2.63
N LEU A 40 -5.15 1.60 -1.52
CA LEU A 40 -5.24 2.17 -0.17
C LEU A 40 -4.14 3.21 0.11
N ALA A 41 -2.91 2.96 -0.36
CA ALA A 41 -1.82 3.93 -0.23
C ALA A 41 -2.07 5.21 -1.05
N ALA A 42 -2.60 5.07 -2.26
CA ALA A 42 -2.94 6.18 -3.14
C ALA A 42 -4.11 7.00 -2.57
N ASP A 43 -5.16 6.34 -2.10
CA ASP A 43 -6.31 6.96 -1.45
C ASP A 43 -5.89 7.68 -0.18
N ARG A 44 -5.02 7.08 0.63
CA ARG A 44 -4.47 7.71 1.83
C ARG A 44 -3.68 8.97 1.48
N LYS A 45 -2.83 8.92 0.45
CA LYS A 45 -2.07 10.09 -0.02
C LYS A 45 -3.00 11.20 -0.54
N ALA A 46 -4.01 10.85 -1.33
CA ALA A 46 -4.98 11.81 -1.86
C ALA A 46 -5.83 12.42 -0.73
N LEU A 47 -6.18 11.64 0.29
CA LEU A 47 -6.90 12.10 1.46
C LEU A 47 -6.06 13.09 2.27
N ILE A 48 -4.79 12.77 2.54
CA ILE A 48 -3.87 13.67 3.26
C ILE A 48 -3.61 14.96 2.47
N GLN A 49 -3.48 14.88 1.14
CA GLN A 49 -3.34 16.08 0.30
C GLN A 49 -4.55 17.02 0.39
N LYS A 50 -5.76 16.47 0.53
CA LYS A 50 -7.00 17.26 0.69
C LYS A 50 -7.22 17.70 2.14
N HIS A 51 -6.81 16.86 3.09
CA HIS A 51 -7.00 17.02 4.52
C HIS A 51 -5.67 16.79 5.24
N PRO A 52 -4.76 17.77 5.21
CA PRO A 52 -3.45 17.65 5.86
C PRO A 52 -3.58 17.48 7.37
N GLU A 53 -4.72 17.87 7.97
CA GLU A 53 -5.08 17.58 9.37
C GLU A 53 -5.21 16.08 9.70
N LEU A 54 -5.45 15.24 8.69
CA LEU A 54 -5.52 13.78 8.82
C LEU A 54 -4.16 13.10 8.64
N ALA A 55 -3.12 13.87 8.30
CA ALA A 55 -1.75 13.39 8.29
C ALA A 55 -1.40 12.89 9.69
N LEU A 56 -0.93 11.65 9.77
CA LEU A 56 -0.33 11.19 11.03
C LEU A 56 0.94 12.02 11.30
N PRO A 57 1.37 12.19 12.56
CA PRO A 57 2.48 13.08 12.93
C PRO A 57 3.81 12.77 12.21
N ASP A 58 4.00 11.56 11.69
CA ASP A 58 5.15 11.15 10.86
C ASP A 58 4.94 11.30 9.34
N GLU A 59 3.72 11.60 8.87
CA GLU A 59 3.38 11.83 7.46
C GLU A 59 3.44 13.34 7.11
N ALA A 60 3.57 14.20 8.12
CA ALA A 60 3.70 15.66 7.96
C ALA A 60 5.13 16.13 7.64
N ASP A 61 6.15 15.30 7.94
CA ASP A 61 7.58 15.60 7.67
C ASP A 61 8.06 15.14 6.28
N GLU A 62 7.23 14.42 5.53
CA GLU A 62 7.52 13.93 4.16
C GLU A 62 6.93 14.86 3.07
N ALA A 63 6.66 16.13 3.41
CA ALA A 63 6.03 17.13 2.54
C ALA A 63 7.03 18.02 1.80
#